data_AF-A0A0N0VID1-F1
#
_entry.id   AF-A0A0N0VID1-F1
#
_cell.length_a   1.000
_cell.length_b   1.000
_cell.length_c   1.000
_cell.angle_alpha   90.00
_cell.angle_beta   90.00
_cell.angle_gamma   90.00
#
_symmetry.space_group_name_H-M   'P 1'
#
loop_
_entity.id
_entity.type
_entity.pdbx_description
1 polymer ?
#
loop_
_entity_poly.entity_id
_entity_poly.type
_entity_poly.pdbx_seq_one_letter_code
_entity_poly.pdbx_strand_id
1 'polypeptide(L)' 'MRIKREHELQLVNYIKSHKGFKSEKAIQYGVQYNVNEVMLNIHYSEKDKTTFAFTIQNTTADTEFSQLIENFASGIAI' A
#
# COMPACT_ATOMS: atom_id res chain seq x y z
N MET A 1 -6.39 -1.39 6.35
CA MET A 1 -6.86 -0.05 6.78
C MET A 1 -7.54 0.68 5.62
N ARG A 2 -8.32 1.73 5.89
CA ARG A 2 -8.90 2.60 4.85
C ARG A 2 -8.15 3.93 4.81
N ILE A 3 -7.91 4.43 3.61
CA ILE A 3 -7.17 5.67 3.36
C ILE A 3 -7.96 6.49 2.35
N LYS A 4 -7.99 7.82 2.52
CA LYS A 4 -8.64 8.70 1.54
C LYS A 4 -7.89 8.68 0.22
N ARG A 5 -8.63 8.75 -0.90
CA ARG A 5 -8.07 8.82 -2.26
C ARG A 5 -7.03 9.94 -2.44
N GLU A 6 -7.17 11.06 -1.73
CA GLU A 6 -6.24 12.19 -1.81
C GLU A 6 -4.80 11.83 -1.39
N HIS A 7 -4.62 10.81 -0.55
CA HIS A 7 -3.30 10.34 -0.10
C HIS A 7 -2.72 9.21 -0.96
N GLU A 8 -3.43 8.73 -1.97
CA GLU A 8 -3.00 7.60 -2.80
C GLU A 8 -1.66 7.87 -3.47
N LEU A 9 -1.50 9.02 -4.12
CA LEU A 9 -0.26 9.38 -4.80
C LEU A 9 0.92 9.46 -3.82
N GLN A 10 0.69 9.99 -2.62
CA GLN A 10 1.71 10.08 -1.58
C GLN A 10 2.16 8.68 -1.12
N LEU A 11 1.22 7.77 -0.89
CA LEU A 11 1.49 6.38 -0.51
C LEU A 11 2.23 5.64 -1.63
N VAL A 12 1.77 5.75 -2.88
CA VAL A 12 2.40 5.10 -4.02
C VAL A 12 3.82 5.60 -4.24
N ASN A 13 4.06 6.91 -4.11
CA ASN A 13 5.41 7.48 -4.20
C ASN A 13 6.32 6.96 -3.09
N TYR A 14 5.83 6.89 -1.85
CA TYR A 14 6.57 6.30 -0.74
C TYR A 14 6.99 4.85 -1.06
N ILE A 15 6.04 4.03 -1.52
CA ILE A 15 6.28 2.62 -1.90
C ILE A 15 7.33 2.51 -3.02
N LYS A 16 7.15 3.25 -4.12
CA LYS A 16 8.03 3.18 -5.29
C LYS A 16 9.42 3.78 -5.05
N SER A 17 9.55 4.69 -4.09
CA SER A 17 10.84 5.29 -3.71
C SER A 17 11.72 4.36 -2.85
N HIS A 18 11.14 3.30 -2.27
CA HIS A 18 11.87 2.38 -1.42
C HIS A 18 12.87 1.55 -2.24
N LYS A 19 14.11 1.40 -1.73
CA LYS A 19 15.17 0.64 -2.42
C LYS A 19 14.81 -0.82 -2.69
N GLY A 20 13.93 -1.39 -1.88
CA GLY A 20 13.45 -2.77 -2.01
C GLY A 20 12.31 -2.96 -3.01
N PHE A 21 11.85 -1.91 -3.70
CA PHE A 21 10.76 -2.01 -4.67
C PHE A 21 11.15 -2.94 -5.83
N LYS A 22 10.30 -3.94 -6.10
CA LYS A 22 10.55 -4.96 -7.13
C LYS A 22 9.59 -4.85 -8.31
N SER A 23 8.31 -4.70 -8.03
CA SER A 23 7.29 -4.72 -9.09
C SER A 23 5.97 -4.12 -8.67
N GLU A 24 5.18 -3.79 -9.69
CA GLU A 24 3.79 -3.39 -9.61
C GLU A 24 2.98 -4.27 -10.57
N LYS A 25 1.80 -4.73 -10.13
CA LYS A 25 0.87 -5.46 -10.98
C LYS A 25 -0.57 -5.02 -10.70
N ALA A 26 -1.38 -4.96 -11.75
CA ALA A 26 -2.82 -4.79 -11.58
C ALA A 26 -3.43 -6.04 -10.94
N ILE A 27 -4.39 -5.83 -10.05
CA ILE A 27 -5.20 -6.90 -9.44
C ILE A 27 -6.68 -6.55 -9.60
N GLN A 28 -7.58 -7.48 -9.28
CA GLN A 28 -9.00 -7.22 -9.34
C GLN A 28 -9.35 -6.04 -8.42
N TYR A 29 -9.94 -5.00 -9.02
CA TYR A 29 -10.28 -3.75 -8.34
C TYR A 29 -9.10 -3.05 -7.67
N GLY A 30 -7.87 -3.14 -8.18
CA GLY A 30 -6.73 -2.59 -7.45
C GLY A 30 -5.36 -2.72 -8.10
N VAL A 31 -4.35 -2.45 -7.29
CA VAL A 31 -2.93 -2.59 -7.65
C VAL A 31 -2.20 -3.26 -6.48
N GLN A 32 -1.30 -4.19 -6.80
CA GLN A 32 -0.40 -4.82 -5.86
C GLN A 32 1.04 -4.39 -6.16
N TYR A 33 1.75 -3.99 -5.11
CA TYR A 33 3.18 -3.68 -5.13
C TYR A 33 3.96 -4.73 -4.34
N ASN A 34 5.13 -5.11 -4.84
CA ASN A 34 6.08 -5.97 -4.12
C ASN A 34 7.29 -5.13 -3.72
N VAL A 35 7.58 -5.10 -2.41
CA VAL A 35 8.77 -4.49 -1.83
C VAL A 35 9.44 -5.52 -0.93
N ASN A 36 10.63 -6.01 -1.27
CA ASN A 36 11.33 -7.04 -0.48
C ASN A 36 10.46 -8.27 -0.13
N GLU A 37 9.64 -8.74 -1.07
CA GLU A 37 8.66 -9.83 -0.88
C GLU A 37 7.48 -9.49 0.06
N VAL A 38 7.44 -8.29 0.63
CA VAL A 38 6.25 -7.72 1.29
C VAL A 38 5.29 -7.25 0.21
N MET A 39 4.05 -7.73 0.28
CA MET A 39 3.02 -7.42 -0.71
C MET A 39 2.10 -6.34 -0.16
N LEU A 40 1.99 -5.23 -0.89
CA LEU A 40 1.15 -4.09 -0.55
C LEU A 40 0.01 -4.01 -1.55
N ASN A 41 -1.22 -4.16 -1.11
CA ASN A 41 -2.38 -4.14 -1.99
C ASN A 41 -3.23 -2.89 -1.73
N ILE A 42 -3.51 -2.15 -2.79
CA ILE A 42 -4.50 -1.09 -2.84
C ILE A 42 -5.73 -1.65 -3.55
N HIS A 43 -6.88 -1.67 -2.87
CA HIS A 43 -8.16 -2.06 -3.44
C HIS A 43 -9.12 -0.87 -3.46
N TYR A 44 -9.65 -0.56 -4.63
CA TYR A 44 -10.65 0.47 -4.87
C TYR A 44 -12.05 -0.11 -4.70
N SER A 45 -12.96 0.68 -4.10
CA SER A 45 -14.37 0.35 -4.08
C SER A 45 -15.07 0.99 -5.27
N GLU A 46 -15.95 0.23 -5.94
CA GLU A 46 -16.85 0.79 -6.96
C GLU A 46 -17.95 1.66 -6.35
N LYS A 47 -18.33 1.37 -5.09
CA LYS A 47 -19.40 2.08 -4.36
C LYS A 47 -18.88 3.35 -3.68
N ASP A 48 -17.74 3.24 -2.98
CA ASP A 48 -17.11 4.36 -2.29
C ASP A 48 -15.84 4.80 -3.02
N LYS A 49 -15.94 5.88 -3.78
CA LYS A 49 -14.82 6.46 -4.52
C LYS A 49 -13.98 7.42 -3.68
N THR A 50 -14.32 7.65 -2.42
CA THR A 50 -13.59 8.59 -1.54
C THR A 50 -12.45 7.93 -0.80
N THR A 51 -12.49 6.59 -0.66
CA THR A 51 -11.47 5.81 0.05
C THR A 51 -10.98 4.62 -0.77
N PHE A 52 -9.82 4.09 -0.39
CA PHE A 52 -9.34 2.78 -0.82
C PHE A 52 -8.94 1.94 0.40
N ALA A 53 -8.98 0.63 0.24
CA ALA A 53 -8.49 -0.30 1.25
C ALA A 53 -7.01 -0.62 0.98
N PHE A 54 -6.18 -0.47 2.01
CA PHE A 54 -4.77 -0.81 1.99
C PHE A 54 -4.51 -2.02 2.88
N THR A 55 -3.85 -3.04 2.33
CA THR A 55 -3.43 -4.24 3.06
C THR A 55 -1.97 -4.56 2.85
N ILE A 56 -1.33 -5.06 3.90
CA ILE A 56 0.08 -5.48 3.92
C ILE A 56 0.09 -6.98 4.18
N GLN A 57 0.83 -7.74 3.38
CA GLN A 57 0.95 -9.19 3.50
C GLN A 57 2.42 -9.60 3.47
N ASN A 58 2.71 -10.79 4.01
CA ASN A 58 4.06 -11.34 4.12
C ASN A 58 5.04 -10.40 4.88
N THR A 59 4.57 -9.83 5.99
CA THR A 59 5.32 -8.83 6.78
C THR A 59 6.65 -9.34 7.32
N THR A 60 6.79 -10.67 7.48
CA THR A 60 8.01 -11.31 7.97
C THR A 60 9.18 -11.29 6.97
N ALA A 61 8.92 -11.00 5.69
CA ALA A 61 9.97 -10.91 4.69
C ALA A 61 10.85 -9.66 4.84
N ASP A 62 10.26 -8.58 5.36
CA ASP A 62 10.95 -7.34 5.72
C ASP A 62 10.17 -6.65 6.83
N THR A 63 10.46 -7.03 8.07
CA THR A 63 9.75 -6.53 9.25
C THR A 63 9.97 -5.02 9.45
N GLU A 64 11.16 -4.52 9.13
CA GLU A 64 11.49 -3.10 9.27
C GLU A 64 10.67 -2.27 8.28
N PHE A 65 10.70 -2.62 7.00
CA PHE A 65 9.88 -1.94 6.00
C PHE A 65 8.40 -2.05 6.33
N SER A 66 7.93 -3.24 6.74
CA SER A 66 6.53 -3.47 7.10
C SER A 66 6.06 -2.54 8.22
N GLN A 67 6.87 -2.36 9.27
CA GLN A 67 6.55 -1.40 10.34
C GLN A 67 6.56 0.04 9.84
N LEU A 68 7.54 0.41 9.02
CA LEU A 68 7.64 1.77 8.46
C LEU A 68 6.43 2.11 7.57
N ILE A 69 6.04 1.22 6.66
CA ILE A 69 4.90 1.44 5.76
C ILE A 69 3.58 1.42 6.54
N GLU A 70 3.45 0.56 7.57
CA GLU A 70 2.26 0.50 8.41
C GLU A 70 2.09 1.77 9.24
N ASN A 71 3.17 2.29 9.83
CA ASN A 71 3.17 3.56 10.54
C ASN A 71 2.84 4.74 9.63
N PHE A 72 3.46 4.79 8.45
CA PHE A 72 3.17 5.83 7.45
C PHE A 72 1.69 5.79 7.04
N ALA A 73 1.18 4.61 6.68
CA ALA A 73 -0.19 4.41 6.24
C ALA A 73 -1.20 4.70 7.35
N SER A 74 -0.89 4.35 8.60
CA SER A 74 -1.72 4.67 9.77
C SER A 74 -1.80 6.18 10.03
N GLY A 75 -0.73 6.92 9.76
CA GLY A 75 -0.72 8.40 9.90
C GLY A 75 -1.61 9.14 8.89
N ILE A 76 -1.98 8.48 7.79
CA ILE A 76 -2.88 9.02 6.74
C ILE A 76 -4.21 8.24 6.64
N ALA A 77 -4.43 7.27 7.52
CA ALA A 77 -5.65 6.47 7.55
C ALA A 77 -6.81 7.24 8.17
N ILE A 78 -8.03 6.75 7.92
CA ILE A 78 -9.28 7.26 8.51
C ILE A 78 -10.06 6.17 9.26
#